data_AF-A0A168QGL0-F1
#
_entry.id   AF-A0A168QGL0-F1
#
_cell.length_a   1.000
_cell.length_b   1.000
_cell.length_c   1.000
_cell.angle_alpha   90.00
_cell.angle_beta   90.00
_cell.angle_gamma   90.00
#
_symmetry.space_group_name_H-M   'P 1'
#
loop_
_entity.id
_entity.type
_entity.pdbx_description
1 polymer ?
#
loop_
_entity_poly.entity_id
_entity_poly.type
_entity_poly.pdbx_seq_one_letter_code
_entity_poly.pdbx_strand_id
1 'polypeptide(L)'
;MLLIQCLTSITGLLFLLSSPVSPLPVPHGDMMVDSAVMFANKPMVPEQWPSSTDLNDDQQPFTNSESPDFDVDLNRFTQLLSAHIMSEHLDSAITALSKKLAGQIQDSIQLITHQQVFFPNIAIMEKAGPTTDDVDVRLLKEQLQGAVGSYVQDQLPSLWYNHRSFVALDSISLRSFMETTLVEHCPIADDNNQGKIISHQCLQPLAAQFSATLDTYVKTNMQSALADIVQQDLPQLLAMTDNHVRAILNHFNTFLLPPHSQLRMNPLSLKDHQDWSSMDHINAILDSIAASESKDVLVHSIQRYALLAKSTASST
;
A
#
# COMPACT_ATOMS: atom_id res chain seq x y z
N MET A 1 -1.72 33.24 61.56
CA MET A 1 -0.45 33.18 60.81
C MET A 1 -0.65 32.14 59.72
N LEU A 2 -1.18 32.48 58.54
CA LEU A 2 -0.57 33.16 57.37
C LEU A 2 0.55 32.36 56.68
N LEU A 3 0.24 32.04 55.41
CA LEU A 3 1.10 31.80 54.23
C LEU A 3 1.57 30.36 53.93
N ILE A 4 0.87 29.78 52.96
CA ILE A 4 1.20 28.58 52.17
C ILE A 4 1.71 29.04 50.80
N GLN A 5 2.90 28.54 50.45
CA GLN A 5 3.45 28.16 49.14
C GLN A 5 3.21 29.07 47.91
N CYS A 6 4.28 29.73 47.50
CA CYS A 6 4.63 29.99 46.10
C CYS A 6 6.16 30.01 45.98
N LEU A 7 6.68 29.57 44.82
CA LEU A 7 8.06 29.68 44.30
C LEU A 7 8.96 28.44 44.42
N THR A 8 9.02 27.67 43.32
CA THR A 8 10.25 27.19 42.64
C THR A 8 9.84 26.81 41.21
N SER A 9 9.82 27.74 40.27
CA SER A 9 10.93 28.31 39.51
C SER A 9 11.70 27.28 38.66
N ILE A 10 11.26 27.30 37.40
CA ILE A 10 11.83 26.82 36.15
C ILE A 10 13.36 26.96 36.09
N THR A 11 14.03 25.82 36.02
CA THR A 11 15.40 25.61 35.53
C THR A 11 15.38 24.28 34.80
N GLY A 12 15.85 24.07 33.59
CA GLY A 12 16.46 24.90 32.55
C GLY A 12 16.69 23.91 31.40
N LEU A 13 16.12 24.19 30.23
CA LEU A 13 16.25 23.33 29.05
C LEU A 13 16.62 24.23 27.88
N LEU A 14 17.91 24.47 27.72
CA LEU A 14 18.46 25.31 26.67
C LEU A 14 19.91 24.88 26.42
N PHE A 15 20.09 23.84 25.62
CA PHE A 15 21.30 23.61 24.82
C PHE A 15 21.06 22.41 23.91
N LEU A 16 20.68 22.65 22.64
CA LEU A 16 21.15 21.86 21.50
C LEU A 16 21.11 22.73 20.22
N LEU A 17 22.29 23.28 19.92
CA LEU A 17 22.95 23.30 18.60
C LEU A 17 22.19 23.89 17.39
N SER A 18 22.40 25.18 17.16
CA SER A 18 22.36 25.80 15.84
C SER A 18 23.65 25.51 15.07
N SER A 19 23.57 24.77 13.97
CA SER A 19 24.65 24.69 12.97
C SER A 19 24.45 25.78 11.91
N PRO A 20 25.44 26.67 11.66
CA PRO A 20 25.37 27.61 10.56
C PRO A 20 25.78 26.91 9.26
N VAL A 21 24.85 26.81 8.31
CA VAL A 21 25.18 26.46 6.92
C VAL A 21 25.84 27.68 6.28
N SER A 22 27.13 27.58 5.99
CA SER A 22 27.84 28.57 5.18
C SER A 22 27.47 28.36 3.70
N PRO A 23 27.04 29.39 2.96
CA PRO A 23 26.83 29.26 1.53
C PRO A 23 28.19 29.15 0.81
N LEU A 24 28.35 28.10 0.00
CA LEU A 24 29.52 27.96 -0.88
C LEU A 24 29.53 29.04 -1.97
N PRO A 25 30.71 29.55 -2.38
CA PRO A 25 30.83 30.51 -3.46
C PRO A 25 30.63 29.82 -4.81
N VAL A 26 29.81 30.41 -5.67
CA VAL A 26 29.63 29.99 -7.07
C VAL A 26 30.77 30.59 -7.90
N PRO A 27 31.64 29.78 -8.54
CA PRO A 27 32.60 30.30 -9.49
C PRO A 27 31.93 30.52 -10.85
N HIS A 28 32.07 31.73 -11.38
CA HIS A 28 31.88 32.01 -12.80
C HIS A 28 33.16 31.59 -13.55
N GLY A 29 33.03 30.74 -14.56
CA GLY A 29 34.13 30.35 -15.43
C GLY A 29 33.68 29.46 -16.59
N ASP A 30 33.91 29.97 -17.80
CA ASP A 30 33.58 29.44 -19.13
C ASP A 30 34.07 28.04 -19.49
N MET A 31 33.35 27.45 -20.45
CA MET A 31 33.76 26.50 -21.51
C MET A 31 34.81 25.42 -21.17
N MET A 32 34.39 24.15 -21.14
CA MET A 32 34.84 23.09 -22.06
C MET A 32 34.17 21.72 -21.76
N VAL A 33 33.47 21.20 -22.78
CA VAL A 33 33.40 19.81 -23.32
C VAL A 33 33.46 18.59 -22.37
N ASP A 34 32.44 17.74 -22.52
CA ASP A 34 32.28 16.31 -22.19
C ASP A 34 32.74 15.77 -20.82
N SER A 35 31.75 15.31 -20.02
CA SER A 35 31.83 14.07 -19.20
C SER A 35 30.58 13.76 -18.35
N ALA A 36 29.48 14.52 -18.45
CA ALA A 36 28.30 14.33 -17.57
C ALA A 36 27.27 13.28 -18.04
N VAL A 37 27.63 12.36 -18.96
CA VAL A 37 26.75 11.26 -19.41
C VAL A 37 27.14 9.90 -18.82
N MET A 38 28.22 9.82 -18.03
CA MET A 38 28.80 8.52 -17.62
C MET A 38 28.53 8.07 -16.18
N PHE A 39 27.60 8.69 -15.45
CA PHE A 39 27.23 8.26 -14.09
C PHE A 39 25.77 7.75 -13.93
N ALA A 40 24.95 7.80 -14.99
CA ALA A 40 23.56 7.34 -14.97
C ALA A 40 23.32 5.97 -15.64
N ASN A 41 24.35 5.37 -16.24
CA ASN A 41 24.22 4.10 -16.99
C ASN A 41 25.17 3.02 -16.45
N LYS A 42 25.04 2.67 -15.16
CA LYS A 42 25.56 1.39 -14.69
C LYS A 42 24.38 0.41 -14.59
N PRO A 43 24.23 -0.52 -15.55
CA PRO A 43 23.23 -1.58 -15.41
C PRO A 43 23.56 -2.38 -14.16
N MET A 44 22.60 -2.41 -13.25
CA MET A 44 22.59 -3.31 -12.11
C MET A 44 22.42 -4.73 -12.70
N VAL A 45 23.42 -5.59 -12.51
CA VAL A 45 23.33 -7.00 -12.91
C VAL A 45 22.21 -7.63 -12.09
N PRO A 46 21.10 -8.08 -12.71
CA PRO A 46 20.07 -8.80 -11.99
C PRO A 46 20.65 -10.17 -11.63
N GLU A 47 20.58 -10.51 -10.34
CA GLU A 47 20.75 -11.88 -9.90
C GLU A 47 19.67 -12.72 -10.62
N GLN A 48 20.14 -13.62 -11.48
CA GLN A 48 19.38 -14.25 -12.54
C GLN A 48 18.47 -15.33 -11.95
N TRP A 49 17.31 -14.92 -11.46
CA TRP A 49 16.14 -15.80 -11.40
C TRP A 49 15.72 -16.12 -12.84
N PRO A 50 15.36 -17.38 -13.17
CA PRO A 50 14.97 -17.75 -14.52
C PRO A 50 13.77 -16.89 -14.95
N SER A 51 14.03 -15.98 -15.90
CA SER A 51 13.05 -15.06 -16.44
C SER A 51 12.01 -15.83 -17.27
N SER A 52 10.75 -15.52 -17.03
CA SER A 52 9.54 -16.17 -17.54
C SER A 52 9.27 -15.94 -19.04
N THR A 53 10.29 -15.72 -19.88
CA THR A 53 10.10 -15.09 -21.20
C THR A 53 10.36 -15.95 -22.42
N ASP A 54 10.63 -17.25 -22.28
CA ASP A 54 10.81 -18.15 -23.44
C ASP A 54 9.89 -19.39 -23.38
N LEU A 55 8.57 -19.17 -23.37
CA LEU A 55 7.58 -20.16 -23.80
C LEU A 55 6.37 -19.46 -24.45
N ASN A 56 6.62 -18.78 -25.56
CA ASN A 56 5.61 -18.58 -26.60
C ASN A 56 5.67 -19.80 -27.53
N ASP A 57 5.16 -20.94 -27.08
CA ASP A 57 4.56 -21.94 -27.97
C ASP A 57 3.70 -22.90 -27.14
N ASP A 58 2.57 -23.28 -27.71
CA ASP A 58 1.55 -24.19 -27.17
C ASP A 58 0.64 -23.69 -26.03
N GLN A 59 -0.33 -22.86 -26.44
CA GLN A 59 -1.72 -23.07 -26.02
C GLN A 59 -2.20 -24.44 -26.56
N GLN A 60 -1.68 -25.54 -26.01
CA GLN A 60 -2.32 -26.83 -26.17
C GLN A 60 -3.55 -26.85 -25.25
N PRO A 61 -4.74 -27.22 -25.76
CA PRO A 61 -5.85 -27.57 -24.90
C PRO A 61 -5.37 -28.71 -24.00
N PHE A 62 -5.52 -28.57 -22.69
CA PHE A 62 -5.39 -29.68 -21.74
C PHE A 62 -6.44 -30.74 -22.10
N THR A 63 -6.13 -31.57 -23.09
CA THR A 63 -6.83 -32.81 -23.35
C THR A 63 -6.58 -33.73 -22.15
N ASN A 64 -7.60 -34.49 -21.77
CA ASN A 64 -7.59 -35.49 -20.70
C ASN A 64 -6.60 -36.64 -20.97
N SER A 65 -5.33 -36.32 -21.17
CA SER A 65 -4.21 -37.22 -21.04
C SER A 65 -4.06 -37.48 -19.54
N GLU A 66 -4.20 -38.73 -19.11
CA GLU A 66 -3.79 -39.18 -17.78
C GLU A 66 -2.42 -38.55 -17.49
N SER A 67 -2.39 -37.55 -16.62
CA SER A 67 -1.12 -36.98 -16.18
C SER A 67 -0.45 -38.10 -15.39
N PRO A 68 0.78 -38.49 -15.74
CA PRO A 68 1.46 -39.57 -15.03
C PRO A 68 1.49 -39.19 -13.55
N ASP A 69 1.11 -40.11 -12.67
CA ASP A 69 1.17 -39.84 -11.23
C ASP A 69 2.61 -39.53 -10.85
N PHE A 70 2.78 -38.50 -10.03
CA PHE A 70 4.08 -38.10 -9.54
C PHE A 70 3.98 -37.51 -8.15
N ASP A 71 5.09 -37.63 -7.45
CA ASP A 71 5.28 -37.10 -6.12
C ASP A 71 5.62 -35.61 -6.19
N VAL A 72 4.99 -34.82 -5.33
CA VAL A 72 5.20 -33.37 -5.19
C VAL A 72 5.95 -33.13 -3.88
N ASP A 73 7.09 -32.45 -3.96
CA ASP A 73 7.77 -31.88 -2.80
C ASP A 73 6.92 -30.73 -2.25
N LEU A 74 6.30 -30.95 -1.09
CA LEU A 74 5.36 -30.01 -0.49
C LEU A 74 6.04 -28.69 -0.13
N ASN A 75 7.27 -28.74 0.37
CA ASN A 75 8.00 -27.56 0.81
C ASN A 75 8.35 -26.65 -0.39
N ARG A 76 8.83 -27.27 -1.48
CA ARG A 76 9.11 -26.56 -2.73
C ARG A 76 7.82 -26.02 -3.36
N PHE A 77 6.75 -26.81 -3.35
CA PHE A 77 5.45 -26.41 -3.88
C PHE A 77 4.90 -25.16 -3.17
N THR A 78 4.82 -25.20 -1.84
CA THR A 78 4.30 -24.06 -1.06
C THR A 78 5.20 -22.84 -1.16
N GLN A 79 6.52 -23.03 -1.27
CA GLN A 79 7.44 -21.92 -1.54
C GLN A 79 7.12 -21.22 -2.86
N LEU A 80 6.98 -21.96 -3.96
CA LEU A 80 6.67 -21.39 -5.27
C LEU A 80 5.31 -20.70 -5.29
N LEU A 81 4.29 -21.36 -4.73
CA LEU A 81 2.94 -20.81 -4.71
C LEU A 81 2.84 -19.57 -3.81
N SER A 82 3.49 -19.57 -2.64
CA SER A 82 3.53 -18.40 -1.75
C SER A 82 4.21 -17.20 -2.41
N ALA A 83 5.33 -17.42 -3.10
CA ALA A 83 6.04 -16.36 -3.80
C ALA A 83 5.15 -15.72 -4.88
N HIS A 84 4.45 -16.55 -5.67
CA HIS A 84 3.50 -16.08 -6.69
C HIS A 84 2.36 -15.26 -6.07
N ILE A 85 1.75 -15.74 -4.99
CA ILE A 85 0.66 -15.02 -4.31
C ILE A 85 1.15 -13.69 -3.77
N MET A 86 2.33 -13.64 -3.17
CA MET A 86 2.88 -12.40 -2.62
C MET A 86 3.17 -11.38 -3.72
N SER A 87 3.87 -11.78 -4.79
CA SER A 87 4.34 -10.83 -5.81
C SER A 87 3.26 -10.38 -6.79
N GLU A 88 2.40 -11.28 -7.24
CA GLU A 88 1.41 -10.96 -8.28
C GLU A 88 0.11 -10.45 -7.66
N HIS A 89 -0.35 -11.07 -6.56
CA HIS A 89 -1.67 -10.79 -5.99
C HIS A 89 -1.61 -9.79 -4.84
N LEU A 90 -0.77 -10.06 -3.85
CA LEU A 90 -0.76 -9.29 -2.61
C LEU A 90 -0.21 -7.87 -2.81
N ASP A 91 0.93 -7.74 -3.48
CA ASP A 91 1.53 -6.43 -3.77
C ASP A 91 0.63 -5.55 -4.65
N SER A 92 0.00 -6.16 -5.67
CA SER A 92 -1.00 -5.49 -6.52
C SER A 92 -2.21 -5.03 -5.70
N ALA A 93 -2.72 -5.88 -4.82
CA ALA A 93 -3.87 -5.57 -3.98
C ALA A 93 -3.57 -4.44 -2.98
N ILE A 94 -2.40 -4.47 -2.33
CA ILE A 94 -1.93 -3.39 -1.44
C ILE A 94 -1.84 -2.07 -2.20
N THR A 95 -1.24 -2.08 -3.39
CA THR A 95 -1.07 -0.88 -4.22
C THR A 95 -2.44 -0.32 -4.62
N ALA A 96 -3.36 -1.16 -5.07
CA ALA A 96 -4.70 -0.76 -5.48
C ALA A 96 -5.51 -0.20 -4.30
N LEU A 97 -5.48 -0.88 -3.15
CA LEU A 97 -6.17 -0.43 -1.94
C LEU A 97 -5.60 0.88 -1.41
N SER A 98 -4.26 0.99 -1.36
CA SER A 98 -3.58 2.19 -0.90
C SER A 98 -3.90 3.40 -1.78
N LYS A 99 -3.87 3.22 -3.11
CA LYS A 99 -4.26 4.26 -4.07
C LYS A 99 -5.72 4.69 -3.87
N LYS A 100 -6.63 3.75 -3.65
CA LYS A 100 -8.05 4.05 -3.49
C LYS A 100 -8.33 4.78 -2.18
N LEU A 101 -7.73 4.35 -1.08
CA LEU A 101 -7.83 5.03 0.22
C LEU A 101 -7.22 6.43 0.16
N ALA A 102 -6.06 6.59 -0.50
CA ALA A 102 -5.45 7.89 -0.73
C ALA A 102 -6.33 8.83 -1.55
N GLY A 103 -6.97 8.33 -2.61
CA GLY A 103 -7.93 9.09 -3.41
C GLY A 103 -9.12 9.57 -2.59
N GLN A 104 -9.68 8.70 -1.73
CA GLN A 104 -10.77 9.07 -0.82
C GLN A 104 -10.34 10.17 0.17
N ILE A 105 -9.13 10.07 0.71
CA ILE A 105 -8.59 11.09 1.61
C ILE A 105 -8.36 12.40 0.85
N GLN A 106 -7.79 12.35 -0.34
CA GLN A 106 -7.62 13.52 -1.21
C GLN A 106 -8.95 14.22 -1.46
N ASP A 107 -10.01 13.48 -1.80
CA ASP A 107 -11.34 14.01 -2.08
C ASP A 107 -12.00 14.64 -0.84
N SER A 108 -11.66 14.14 0.37
CA SER A 108 -12.17 14.68 1.64
C SER A 108 -11.58 16.05 2.01
N ILE A 109 -10.46 16.43 1.41
CA ILE A 109 -9.77 17.67 1.75
C ILE A 109 -10.37 18.83 0.97
N GLN A 110 -11.18 19.62 1.65
CA GLN A 110 -11.79 20.82 1.06
C GLN A 110 -11.09 22.07 1.57
N LEU A 111 -10.52 22.85 0.64
CA LEU A 111 -10.02 24.19 0.92
C LEU A 111 -11.14 25.21 0.68
N ILE A 112 -11.38 26.06 1.68
CA ILE A 112 -12.36 27.14 1.65
C ILE A 112 -11.60 28.47 1.71
N THR A 113 -11.97 29.38 0.82
CA THR A 113 -11.53 30.77 0.84
C THR A 113 -12.50 31.58 1.68
N HIS A 114 -12.01 32.20 2.75
CA HIS A 114 -12.79 33.13 3.56
C HIS A 114 -12.37 34.56 3.22
N GLN A 115 -13.29 35.33 2.63
CA GLN A 115 -13.10 36.75 2.38
C GLN A 115 -13.80 37.54 3.50
N GLN A 116 -13.04 38.29 4.31
CA GLN A 116 -13.63 39.13 5.35
C GLN A 116 -14.22 40.38 4.69
N VAL A 117 -15.54 40.40 4.52
CA VAL A 117 -16.25 41.58 4.02
C VAL A 117 -16.47 42.57 5.18
N PHE A 118 -15.67 43.62 5.24
CA PHE A 118 -15.85 44.74 6.18
C PHE A 118 -16.96 45.68 5.68
N PHE A 119 -18.22 45.39 6.01
CA PHE A 119 -19.29 46.40 5.94
C PHE A 119 -20.05 46.47 7.28
N PRO A 120 -19.99 47.58 8.02
CA PRO A 120 -20.90 47.80 9.13
C PRO A 120 -22.27 48.19 8.56
N ASN A 121 -23.30 47.38 8.84
CA ASN A 121 -24.72 47.69 8.63
C ASN A 121 -25.28 47.78 7.20
N ILE A 122 -25.15 46.74 6.38
CA ILE A 122 -26.21 46.43 5.40
C ILE A 122 -26.41 44.91 5.38
N ALA A 123 -27.65 44.46 5.62
CA ALA A 123 -28.04 43.06 5.53
C ALA A 123 -27.79 42.53 4.11
N ILE A 124 -26.78 41.68 3.95
CA ILE A 124 -26.40 41.07 2.68
C ILE A 124 -27.23 39.80 2.49
N MET A 125 -28.09 39.79 1.46
CA MET A 125 -28.55 38.56 0.83
C MET A 125 -27.32 37.79 0.38
N GLU A 126 -27.01 36.71 1.11
CA GLU A 126 -26.03 35.69 0.76
C GLU A 126 -26.55 34.92 -0.48
N LYS A 127 -26.47 35.56 -1.65
CA LYS A 127 -26.51 34.86 -2.92
C LYS A 127 -25.07 34.77 -3.36
N ALA A 128 -24.44 33.64 -3.03
CA ALA A 128 -23.17 33.19 -3.58
C ALA A 128 -23.26 33.21 -5.12
N GLY A 129 -22.95 34.35 -5.72
CA GLY A 129 -22.59 34.43 -7.13
C GLY A 129 -21.22 33.78 -7.30
N PRO A 130 -20.92 33.20 -8.48
CA PRO A 130 -19.62 32.62 -8.78
C PRO A 130 -18.62 33.77 -8.88
N THR A 131 -18.11 34.24 -7.74
CA THR A 131 -16.92 35.08 -7.69
C THR A 131 -15.82 34.19 -8.24
N THR A 132 -15.42 34.47 -9.47
CA THR A 132 -14.10 34.22 -10.03
C THR A 132 -13.13 33.68 -8.99
N ASP A 133 -13.12 32.36 -8.80
CA ASP A 133 -12.05 31.67 -8.10
C ASP A 133 -10.80 32.06 -8.85
N ASP A 134 -10.01 32.93 -8.24
CA ASP A 134 -8.71 33.37 -8.71
C ASP A 134 -7.96 32.13 -9.18
N VAL A 135 -7.46 32.15 -10.42
CA VAL A 135 -6.87 30.96 -11.05
C VAL A 135 -5.77 30.40 -10.15
N ASP A 136 -5.07 31.28 -9.45
CA ASP A 136 -4.01 30.95 -8.49
C ASP A 136 -4.53 30.22 -7.25
N VAL A 137 -5.69 30.60 -6.71
CA VAL A 137 -6.30 29.92 -5.55
C VAL A 137 -6.81 28.54 -5.94
N ARG A 138 -7.39 28.41 -7.14
CA ARG A 138 -7.81 27.12 -7.67
C ARG A 138 -6.63 26.19 -7.94
N LEU A 139 -5.57 26.72 -8.55
CA LEU A 139 -4.34 25.99 -8.78
C LEU A 139 -3.70 25.53 -7.47
N LEU A 140 -3.60 26.43 -6.48
CA LEU A 140 -3.08 26.09 -5.16
C LEU A 140 -3.92 25.00 -4.49
N LYS A 141 -5.24 25.05 -4.64
CA LYS A 141 -6.13 24.01 -4.14
C LYS A 141 -5.86 22.66 -4.79
N GLU A 142 -5.79 22.60 -6.12
CA GLU A 142 -5.50 21.37 -6.86
C GLU A 142 -4.11 20.81 -6.52
N GLN A 143 -3.10 21.67 -6.38
CA GLN A 143 -1.75 21.28 -5.98
C GLN A 143 -1.70 20.73 -4.56
N LEU A 144 -2.39 21.37 -3.60
CA LEU A 144 -2.44 20.88 -2.22
C LEU A 144 -3.19 19.55 -2.12
N GLN A 145 -4.32 19.41 -2.81
CA GLN A 145 -5.07 18.15 -2.85
C GLN A 145 -4.21 17.03 -3.46
N GLY A 146 -3.57 17.29 -4.61
CA GLY A 146 -2.69 16.31 -5.25
C GLY A 146 -1.48 15.93 -4.39
N ALA A 147 -0.85 16.91 -3.72
CA ALA A 147 0.27 16.66 -2.83
C ALA A 147 -0.12 15.80 -1.63
N VAL A 148 -1.31 16.03 -1.05
CA VAL A 148 -1.81 15.18 0.03
C VAL A 148 -2.12 13.78 -0.46
N GLY A 149 -2.81 13.63 -1.59
CA GLY A 149 -3.09 12.33 -2.18
C GLY A 149 -1.81 11.51 -2.40
N SER A 150 -0.78 12.13 -2.98
CA SER A 150 0.54 11.51 -3.16
C SER A 150 1.18 11.13 -1.82
N TYR A 151 1.23 12.04 -0.86
CA TYR A 151 1.84 11.78 0.44
C TYR A 151 1.17 10.60 1.16
N VAL A 152 -0.16 10.57 1.19
CA VAL A 152 -0.92 9.48 1.81
C VAL A 152 -0.70 8.18 1.05
N GLN A 153 -0.72 8.20 -0.28
CA GLN A 153 -0.45 7.03 -1.11
C GLN A 153 0.95 6.46 -0.88
N ASP A 154 1.95 7.30 -0.65
CA ASP A 154 3.33 6.88 -0.39
C ASP A 154 3.50 6.25 1.01
N GLN A 155 2.76 6.73 2.01
CA GLN A 155 2.85 6.23 3.38
C GLN A 155 2.08 4.91 3.58
N LEU A 156 0.92 4.76 2.93
CA LEU A 156 0.00 3.65 3.17
C LEU A 156 0.64 2.26 2.99
N PRO A 157 1.40 1.94 1.92
CA PRO A 157 2.05 0.63 1.75
C PRO A 157 2.87 0.19 2.96
N SER A 158 3.61 1.12 3.58
CA SER A 158 4.44 0.80 4.75
C SER A 158 3.62 0.43 5.99
N LEU A 159 2.40 0.94 6.12
CA LEU A 159 1.53 0.68 7.27
C LEU A 159 0.99 -0.76 7.26
N TRP A 160 0.81 -1.36 6.09
CA TRP A 160 0.38 -2.77 5.98
C TRP A 160 1.33 -3.72 6.72
N TYR A 161 2.64 -3.55 6.54
CA TYR A 161 3.65 -4.42 7.13
C TYR A 161 3.80 -4.28 8.66
N ASN A 162 3.18 -3.27 9.28
CA ASN A 162 3.25 -3.07 10.73
C ASN A 162 2.20 -3.88 11.50
N HIS A 163 1.21 -4.46 10.82
CA HIS A 163 0.09 -5.15 11.47
C HIS A 163 0.26 -6.67 11.49
N ARG A 164 -0.10 -7.27 12.63
CA ARG A 164 0.00 -8.73 12.83
C ARG A 164 -0.82 -9.52 11.81
N SER A 165 -1.99 -9.02 11.42
CA SER A 165 -2.84 -9.68 10.44
C SER A 165 -2.20 -9.70 9.05
N PHE A 166 -1.36 -8.72 8.72
CA PHE A 166 -0.57 -8.75 7.50
C PHE A 166 0.68 -9.64 7.64
N VAL A 167 1.28 -9.73 8.83
CA VAL A 167 2.37 -10.69 9.11
C VAL A 167 1.92 -12.13 8.88
N ALA A 168 0.64 -12.45 9.08
CA ALA A 168 0.09 -13.76 8.72
C ALA A 168 0.15 -14.07 7.21
N LEU A 169 0.34 -13.05 6.37
CA LEU A 169 0.52 -13.17 4.92
C LEU A 169 1.99 -13.12 4.49
N ASP A 170 2.94 -13.10 5.45
CA ASP A 170 4.34 -13.25 5.13
C ASP A 170 4.64 -14.65 4.54
N SER A 171 5.77 -14.77 3.85
CA SER A 171 6.11 -16.02 3.15
C SER A 171 6.12 -17.23 4.08
N ILE A 172 6.54 -17.04 5.33
CA ILE A 172 6.67 -18.12 6.31
C ILE A 172 5.28 -18.59 6.77
N SER A 173 4.43 -17.66 7.20
CA SER A 173 3.09 -17.95 7.72
C SER A 173 2.21 -18.52 6.62
N LEU A 174 2.26 -17.93 5.43
CA LEU A 174 1.45 -18.38 4.30
C LEU A 174 1.86 -19.80 3.86
N ARG A 175 3.16 -20.11 3.81
CA ARG A 175 3.64 -21.47 3.54
C ARG A 175 3.20 -22.44 4.62
N SER A 176 3.36 -22.08 5.89
CA SER A 176 2.93 -22.92 7.01
C SER A 176 1.43 -23.22 6.94
N PHE A 177 0.62 -22.23 6.58
CA PHE A 177 -0.82 -22.40 6.34
C PHE A 177 -1.07 -23.40 5.20
N MET A 178 -0.47 -23.17 4.02
CA MET A 178 -0.60 -24.08 2.87
C MET A 178 -0.22 -25.51 3.21
N GLU A 179 0.93 -25.72 3.86
CA GLU A 179 1.41 -27.04 4.23
C GLU A 179 0.42 -27.75 5.15
N THR A 180 -0.09 -27.04 6.16
CA THR A 180 -1.05 -27.59 7.11
C THR A 180 -2.35 -27.98 6.40
N THR A 181 -2.91 -27.09 5.58
CA THR A 181 -4.14 -27.36 4.83
C THR A 181 -4.00 -28.54 3.87
N LEU A 182 -2.84 -28.64 3.20
CA LEU A 182 -2.59 -29.73 2.26
C LEU A 182 -2.40 -31.07 2.96
N VAL A 183 -1.67 -31.11 4.08
CA VAL A 183 -1.45 -32.36 4.84
C VAL A 183 -2.74 -32.87 5.49
N GLU A 184 -3.66 -31.98 5.85
CA GLU A 184 -4.99 -32.38 6.38
C GLU A 184 -5.84 -33.13 5.35
N HIS A 185 -5.66 -32.85 4.05
CA HIS A 185 -6.49 -33.42 2.98
C HIS A 185 -5.75 -34.45 2.12
N CYS A 186 -4.43 -34.30 1.98
CA CYS A 186 -3.56 -35.19 1.25
C CYS A 186 -2.57 -35.87 2.19
N PRO A 187 -2.67 -37.20 2.36
CA PRO A 187 -1.75 -37.92 3.23
C PRO A 187 -0.32 -37.80 2.71
N ILE A 188 0.62 -37.65 3.65
CA ILE A 188 2.04 -37.64 3.33
C ILE A 188 2.43 -39.04 2.86
N ALA A 189 2.92 -39.14 1.64
CA ALA A 189 3.37 -40.40 1.03
C ALA A 189 4.70 -40.87 1.62
N ASP A 190 5.56 -39.90 1.94
CA ASP A 190 6.88 -40.13 2.53
C ASP A 190 7.32 -38.91 3.37
N ASP A 191 7.80 -39.18 4.59
CA ASP A 191 8.36 -38.19 5.53
C ASP A 191 9.81 -38.56 5.81
N ASN A 192 10.58 -38.69 4.74
CA ASN A 192 12.01 -38.89 4.83
C ASN A 192 12.71 -37.58 5.23
N ASN A 193 13.95 -37.67 5.76
CA ASN A 193 14.81 -36.54 6.13
C ASN A 193 15.06 -35.48 5.02
N GLN A 194 14.47 -35.65 3.83
CA GLN A 194 14.57 -34.77 2.67
C GLN A 194 13.33 -33.89 2.43
N GLY A 195 12.23 -34.09 3.16
CA GLY A 195 11.04 -33.24 3.08
C GLY A 195 9.73 -34.04 2.99
N LYS A 196 8.60 -33.34 3.17
CA LYS A 196 7.25 -33.92 3.08
C LYS A 196 6.84 -34.07 1.62
N ILE A 197 6.42 -35.27 1.23
CA ILE A 197 5.98 -35.58 -0.13
C ILE A 197 4.48 -35.87 -0.15
N ILE A 198 3.76 -35.32 -1.14
CA ILE A 198 2.34 -35.61 -1.41
C ILE A 198 2.14 -36.10 -2.85
N SER A 199 1.13 -36.93 -3.10
CA SER A 199 0.81 -37.39 -4.46
C SER A 199 0.05 -36.30 -5.25
N HIS A 200 0.45 -36.10 -6.52
CA HIS A 200 -0.25 -35.23 -7.45
C HIS A 200 -1.71 -35.64 -7.67
N GLN A 201 -2.01 -36.96 -7.68
CA GLN A 201 -3.40 -37.45 -7.79
C GLN A 201 -4.30 -36.97 -6.66
N CYS A 202 -3.76 -36.73 -5.47
CA CYS A 202 -4.53 -36.14 -4.37
C CYS A 202 -4.73 -34.62 -4.56
N LEU A 203 -3.68 -33.92 -4.99
CA LEU A 203 -3.72 -32.46 -5.14
C LEU A 203 -4.68 -32.00 -6.24
N GLN A 204 -4.73 -32.72 -7.37
CA GLN A 204 -5.54 -32.33 -8.53
C GLN A 204 -7.04 -32.10 -8.21
N PRO A 205 -7.78 -33.06 -7.60
CA PRO A 205 -9.18 -32.84 -7.25
C PRO A 205 -9.35 -31.82 -6.11
N LEU A 206 -8.34 -31.66 -5.25
CA LEU A 206 -8.36 -30.70 -4.14
C LEU A 206 -8.08 -29.26 -4.59
N ALA A 207 -7.43 -29.05 -5.74
CA ALA A 207 -6.90 -27.75 -6.16
C ALA A 207 -7.95 -26.61 -6.11
N ALA A 208 -9.18 -26.88 -6.55
CA ALA A 208 -10.27 -25.90 -6.49
C ALA A 208 -10.64 -25.53 -5.04
N GLN A 209 -10.82 -26.53 -4.16
CA GLN A 209 -11.13 -26.29 -2.75
C GLN A 209 -9.97 -25.61 -2.02
N PHE A 210 -8.73 -26.02 -2.32
CA PHE A 210 -7.53 -25.43 -1.76
C PHE A 210 -7.37 -23.96 -2.19
N SER A 211 -7.58 -23.65 -3.47
CA SER A 211 -7.56 -22.27 -3.98
C SER A 211 -8.60 -21.38 -3.27
N ALA A 212 -9.84 -21.86 -3.11
CA ALA A 212 -10.88 -21.10 -2.40
C ALA A 212 -10.56 -20.89 -0.91
N THR A 213 -9.90 -21.88 -0.29
CA THR A 213 -9.45 -21.79 1.10
C THR A 213 -8.31 -20.76 1.24
N LEU A 214 -7.37 -20.74 0.30
CA LEU A 214 -6.31 -19.74 0.22
C LEU A 214 -6.85 -18.34 0.00
N ASP A 215 -7.77 -18.16 -0.96
CA ASP A 215 -8.42 -16.87 -1.23
C ASP A 215 -9.10 -16.33 0.03
N THR A 216 -9.83 -17.20 0.74
CA THR A 216 -10.50 -16.83 1.99
C THR A 216 -9.51 -16.41 3.07
N TYR A 217 -8.39 -17.14 3.20
CA TYR A 217 -7.32 -16.82 4.15
C TYR A 217 -6.67 -15.47 3.85
N VAL A 218 -6.28 -15.24 2.59
CA VAL A 218 -5.69 -13.97 2.15
C VAL A 218 -6.65 -12.81 2.37
N LYS A 219 -7.90 -12.96 1.90
CA LYS A 219 -8.94 -11.92 2.01
C LYS A 219 -9.21 -11.54 3.47
N THR A 220 -9.33 -12.52 4.35
CA THR A 220 -9.63 -12.30 5.78
C THR A 220 -8.49 -11.53 6.47
N ASN A 221 -7.24 -11.93 6.22
CA ASN A 221 -6.07 -11.27 6.81
C ASN A 221 -5.85 -9.86 6.25
N MET A 222 -6.04 -9.66 4.94
CA MET A 222 -6.00 -8.33 4.31
C MET A 222 -7.08 -7.40 4.90
N GLN A 223 -8.29 -7.92 5.11
CA GLN A 223 -9.38 -7.16 5.70
C GLN A 223 -9.07 -6.74 7.14
N SER A 224 -8.56 -7.67 7.95
CA SER A 224 -8.18 -7.35 9.32
C SER A 224 -7.05 -6.31 9.35
N ALA A 225 -6.03 -6.45 8.49
CA ALA A 225 -4.95 -5.48 8.41
C ALA A 225 -5.45 -4.09 8.01
N LEU A 226 -6.34 -4.01 7.02
CA LEU A 226 -6.92 -2.72 6.61
C LEU A 226 -7.77 -2.10 7.71
N ALA A 227 -8.57 -2.90 8.44
CA ALA A 227 -9.32 -2.41 9.58
C ALA A 227 -8.39 -1.82 10.65
N ASP A 228 -7.26 -2.47 10.92
CA ASP A 228 -6.24 -1.96 11.85
C ASP A 228 -5.61 -0.65 11.34
N ILE A 229 -5.23 -0.57 10.06
CA ILE A 229 -4.71 0.67 9.46
C ILE A 229 -5.71 1.82 9.64
N VAL A 230 -6.98 1.58 9.30
CA VAL A 230 -8.00 2.62 9.35
C VAL A 230 -8.29 3.07 10.78
N GLN A 231 -8.27 2.15 11.75
CA GLN A 231 -8.56 2.47 13.15
C GLN A 231 -7.37 3.07 13.90
N GLN A 232 -6.15 2.60 13.61
CA GLN A 232 -4.97 2.88 14.44
C GLN A 232 -4.03 3.90 13.77
N ASP A 233 -3.72 3.74 12.49
CA ASP A 233 -2.68 4.55 11.83
C ASP A 233 -3.24 5.76 11.10
N LEU A 234 -4.37 5.56 10.41
CA LEU A 234 -4.97 6.59 9.58
C LEU A 234 -5.23 7.89 10.36
N PRO A 235 -5.78 7.87 11.60
CA PRO A 235 -5.97 9.10 12.37
C PRO A 235 -4.68 9.90 12.56
N GLN A 236 -3.55 9.21 12.80
CA GLN A 236 -2.26 9.87 12.97
C GLN A 236 -1.74 10.42 11.63
N LEU A 237 -1.84 9.64 10.56
CA LEU A 237 -1.44 10.08 9.22
C LEU A 237 -2.21 11.34 8.78
N LEU A 238 -3.51 11.37 9.07
CA LEU A 238 -4.38 12.51 8.78
C LEU A 238 -4.04 13.73 9.64
N ALA A 239 -3.72 13.54 10.92
CA ALA A 239 -3.27 14.63 11.78
C ALA A 239 -1.94 15.24 11.29
N MET A 240 -0.98 14.43 10.85
CA MET A 240 0.27 14.93 10.24
C MET A 240 -0.01 15.69 8.95
N THR A 241 -0.90 15.16 8.13
CA THR A 241 -1.32 15.77 6.87
C THR A 241 -1.98 17.14 7.09
N ASP A 242 -2.92 17.23 8.04
CA ASP A 242 -3.56 18.49 8.43
C ASP A 242 -2.53 19.53 8.92
N ASN A 243 -1.54 19.09 9.73
CA ASN A 243 -0.47 19.97 10.19
C ASN A 243 0.40 20.49 9.03
N HIS A 244 0.76 19.64 8.07
CA HIS A 244 1.53 20.04 6.89
C HIS A 244 0.74 21.03 6.02
N VAL A 245 -0.53 20.74 5.74
CA VAL A 245 -1.40 21.64 4.97
C VAL A 245 -1.55 22.98 5.69
N ARG A 246 -1.81 22.98 7.00
CA ARG A 246 -1.92 24.21 7.80
C ARG A 246 -0.65 25.06 7.76
N ALA A 247 0.53 24.44 7.84
CA ALA A 247 1.80 25.15 7.73
C ALA A 247 1.96 25.85 6.37
N ILE A 248 1.58 25.17 5.28
CA ILE A 248 1.58 25.75 3.94
C ILE A 248 0.57 26.89 3.84
N LEU A 249 -0.68 26.68 4.27
CA LEU A 249 -1.71 27.71 4.24
C LEU A 249 -1.31 28.96 5.06
N ASN A 250 -0.69 28.77 6.23
CA ASN A 250 -0.16 29.88 7.02
C ASN A 250 0.88 30.69 6.27
N HIS A 251 1.76 30.04 5.49
CA HIS A 251 2.72 30.73 4.64
C HIS A 251 2.02 31.59 3.58
N PHE A 252 1.05 31.03 2.84
CA PHE A 252 0.28 31.78 1.84
C PHE A 252 -0.52 32.93 2.46
N ASN A 253 -1.21 32.69 3.57
CA ASN A 253 -1.99 33.70 4.28
C ASN A 253 -1.15 34.85 4.83
N THR A 254 0.12 34.61 5.16
CA THR A 254 1.00 35.63 5.75
C THR A 254 1.74 36.44 4.69
N PHE A 255 2.17 35.79 3.60
CA PHE A 255 3.14 36.40 2.68
C PHE A 255 2.62 36.64 1.26
N LEU A 256 1.56 35.96 0.83
CA LEU A 256 1.13 35.95 -0.57
C LEU A 256 -0.29 36.48 -0.78
N LEU A 257 -1.17 36.30 0.21
CA LEU A 257 -2.56 36.74 0.09
C LEU A 257 -2.79 38.15 0.64
N PRO A 258 -3.75 38.91 0.07
CA PRO A 258 -4.16 40.19 0.62
C PRO A 258 -4.67 40.05 2.07
N PRO A 259 -4.54 41.10 2.93
CA PRO A 259 -4.89 41.04 4.36
C PRO A 259 -6.34 40.61 4.69
N HIS A 260 -7.24 40.62 3.71
CA HIS A 260 -8.67 40.30 3.85
C HIS A 260 -9.07 38.98 3.18
N SER A 261 -8.10 38.23 2.66
CA SER A 261 -8.29 36.89 2.08
C SER A 261 -7.53 35.87 2.92
N GLN A 262 -8.25 34.84 3.39
CA GLN A 262 -7.64 33.73 4.12
C GLN A 262 -8.07 32.40 3.52
N LEU A 263 -7.10 31.54 3.23
CA LEU A 263 -7.34 30.15 2.90
C LEU A 263 -7.36 29.33 4.18
N ARG A 264 -8.40 28.50 4.33
CA ARG A 264 -8.52 27.56 5.44
C ARG A 264 -8.91 26.20 4.91
N MET A 265 -8.42 25.17 5.57
CA MET A 265 -8.91 23.82 5.37
C MET A 265 -10.22 23.66 6.13
N ASN A 266 -11.25 23.14 5.47
CA ASN A 266 -12.46 22.69 6.12
C ASN A 266 -12.19 21.31 6.72
N PRO A 267 -12.26 21.15 8.06
CA PRO A 267 -12.07 19.86 8.69
C PRO A 267 -13.31 18.97 8.60
N LEU A 268 -14.41 19.45 8.00
CA LEU A 268 -15.59 18.62 7.77
C LEU A 268 -15.22 17.41 6.91
N SER A 269 -15.63 16.25 7.41
CA SER A 269 -15.71 14.98 6.70
C SER A 269 -14.46 14.10 6.67
N LEU A 270 -13.80 13.87 7.81
CA LEU A 270 -13.11 12.58 8.00
C LEU A 270 -13.80 11.67 9.01
N LYS A 271 -14.52 12.28 9.98
CA LYS A 271 -15.39 11.53 10.91
C LYS A 271 -16.69 11.04 10.27
N ASP A 272 -17.20 11.75 9.26
CA ASP A 272 -18.44 11.36 8.56
C ASP A 272 -18.22 10.27 7.50
N HIS A 273 -16.97 9.90 7.23
CA HIS A 273 -16.62 8.88 6.24
C HIS A 273 -16.31 7.51 6.85
N GLN A 274 -17.13 7.11 7.80
CA GLN A 274 -17.11 5.77 8.39
C GLN A 274 -17.30 4.65 7.32
N ASP A 275 -17.84 5.02 6.15
CA ASP A 275 -18.00 4.15 4.96
C ASP A 275 -16.69 3.68 4.32
N TRP A 276 -15.57 4.37 4.51
CA TRP A 276 -14.28 3.95 3.91
C TRP A 276 -13.77 2.63 4.49
N SER A 277 -14.09 2.40 5.76
CA SER A 277 -13.80 1.16 6.49
C SER A 277 -14.88 0.09 6.32
N SER A 278 -15.97 0.40 5.59
CA SER A 278 -17.07 -0.55 5.48
C SER A 278 -16.56 -1.84 4.85
N MET A 279 -16.82 -2.94 5.56
CA MET A 279 -16.34 -4.25 5.15
C MET A 279 -16.82 -4.61 3.75
N ASP A 280 -18.00 -4.12 3.36
CA ASP A 280 -18.59 -4.29 2.03
C ASP A 280 -17.78 -3.59 0.93
N HIS A 281 -17.23 -2.41 1.20
CA HIS A 281 -16.41 -1.69 0.23
C HIS A 281 -15.03 -2.35 0.08
N ILE A 282 -14.46 -2.83 1.19
CA ILE A 282 -13.19 -3.59 1.19
C ILE A 282 -13.38 -4.91 0.46
N ASN A 283 -14.47 -5.63 0.75
CA ASN A 283 -14.90 -6.83 0.03
C ASN A 283 -14.99 -6.56 -1.46
N ALA A 284 -15.70 -5.51 -1.89
CA ALA A 284 -15.87 -5.18 -3.29
C ALA A 284 -14.54 -4.88 -4.01
N ILE A 285 -13.56 -4.27 -3.34
CA ILE A 285 -12.23 -4.03 -3.93
C ILE A 285 -11.45 -5.33 -4.05
N LEU A 286 -11.37 -6.11 -2.97
CA LEU A 286 -10.70 -7.40 -2.98
C LEU A 286 -11.35 -8.35 -4.00
N ASP A 287 -12.67 -8.31 -4.12
CA ASP A 287 -13.43 -9.07 -5.11
C ASP A 287 -13.22 -8.54 -6.53
N SER A 288 -13.00 -7.24 -6.73
CA SER A 288 -12.65 -6.70 -8.05
C SER A 288 -11.24 -7.08 -8.51
N ILE A 289 -10.30 -7.20 -7.56
CA ILE A 289 -8.94 -7.70 -7.80
C ILE A 289 -9.02 -9.20 -8.10
N ALA A 290 -9.74 -9.97 -7.28
CA ALA A 290 -9.96 -11.39 -7.48
C ALA A 290 -10.80 -11.72 -8.74
N ALA A 291 -11.66 -10.81 -9.20
CA ALA A 291 -12.46 -10.99 -10.42
C ALA A 291 -11.74 -10.54 -11.69
N SER A 292 -10.69 -9.71 -11.57
CA SER A 292 -9.76 -9.45 -12.67
C SER A 292 -9.01 -10.71 -13.10
N GLU A 293 -9.00 -11.72 -12.23
CA GLU A 293 -8.43 -13.03 -12.49
C GLU A 293 -9.57 -14.05 -12.53
N SER A 294 -9.58 -14.94 -13.52
CA SER A 294 -10.54 -16.05 -13.45
C SER A 294 -10.14 -16.97 -12.31
N LYS A 295 -11.11 -17.57 -11.60
CA LYS A 295 -10.84 -18.62 -10.60
C LYS A 295 -9.96 -19.75 -11.16
N ASP A 296 -9.94 -19.90 -12.48
CA ASP A 296 -9.11 -20.86 -13.18
C ASP A 296 -7.61 -20.49 -13.17
N VAL A 297 -7.24 -19.21 -12.99
CA VAL A 297 -5.84 -18.75 -12.96
C VAL A 297 -5.09 -19.34 -11.77
N LEU A 298 -5.63 -19.24 -10.55
CA LEU A 298 -4.96 -19.78 -9.36
C LEU A 298 -4.92 -21.31 -9.37
N VAL A 299 -6.00 -21.95 -9.84
CA VAL A 299 -6.04 -23.41 -10.02
C VAL A 299 -5.01 -23.87 -11.05
N HIS A 300 -4.87 -23.15 -12.16
CA HIS A 300 -3.83 -23.41 -13.15
C HIS A 300 -2.42 -23.18 -12.59
N SER A 301 -2.22 -22.13 -11.80
CA SER A 301 -0.97 -21.88 -11.08
C SER A 301 -0.64 -23.03 -10.12
N ILE A 302 -1.61 -23.56 -9.38
CA ILE A 302 -1.43 -24.74 -8.51
C ILE A 302 -0.93 -25.94 -9.32
N GLN A 303 -1.56 -26.26 -10.45
CA GLN A 303 -1.12 -27.37 -11.31
C GLN A 303 0.29 -27.14 -11.85
N ARG A 304 0.58 -25.92 -12.32
CA ARG A 304 1.91 -25.54 -12.82
C ARG A 304 2.98 -25.67 -11.75
N TYR A 305 2.75 -25.17 -10.54
CA TYR A 305 3.73 -25.24 -9.47
C TYR A 305 3.88 -26.64 -8.90
N ALA A 306 2.83 -27.48 -8.94
CA ALA A 306 2.95 -28.89 -8.61
C ALA A 306 3.92 -29.61 -9.56
N LEU A 307 3.81 -29.37 -10.88
CA LEU A 307 4.74 -29.90 -11.88
C LEU A 307 6.18 -29.44 -11.64
N LEU A 308 6.38 -28.15 -11.32
CA LEU A 308 7.71 -27.59 -11.02
C LEU A 308 8.30 -28.12 -9.70
N ALA A 309 7.44 -28.57 -8.78
CA ALA A 309 7.82 -29.16 -7.50
C ALA A 309 7.85 -30.70 -7.53
N LYS A 310 7.88 -31.32 -8.72
CA LYS A 310 8.01 -32.77 -8.85
C LYS A 310 9.27 -33.28 -8.11
N SER A 311 9.07 -34.25 -7.22
CA SER A 311 10.12 -34.92 -6.48
C SER A 311 10.87 -35.90 -7.39
N THR A 312 12.19 -35.94 -7.28
CA THR A 312 13.05 -36.87 -8.03
C THR A 312 13.01 -38.30 -7.48
N ALA A 313 12.39 -38.51 -6.32
CA ALA A 313 12.31 -39.81 -5.65
C ALA A 313 11.49 -40.88 -6.40
N SER A 314 10.64 -40.47 -7.35
CA SER A 314 9.81 -41.36 -8.19
C SER A 314 10.59 -42.16 -9.26
N SER A 315 11.92 -42.19 -9.21
CA SER A 315 12.79 -42.75 -10.26
C SER A 315 13.63 -43.95 -9.77
N THR A 316 13.04 -44.93 -9.10
CA THR A 316 13.68 -46.24 -8.86
C THR A 316 12.67 -47.37 -8.88
#